data_AF-A0A7V8Z8B1-F1
#
_entry.id   AF-A0A7V8Z8B1-F1
#
_cell.length_a   1.000
_cell.length_b   1.000
_cell.length_c   1.000
_cell.angle_alpha   90.00
_cell.angle_beta   90.00
_cell.angle_gamma   90.00
#
_symmetry.space_group_name_H-M   'P 1'
#
loop_
_entity.id
_entity.type
_entity.pdbx_description
1 polymer ?
#
loop_
_entity_poly.entity_id
_entity_poly.type
_entity_poly.pdbx_seq_one_letter_code
_entity_poly.pdbx_strand_id
1 'polypeptide(L)'
;HVETIEVVNAALFPFNNDFVSYIDPTSGRPFRTQQFTREGTLAADVERDYNQPVGISAIPSRLTRDAVPGSFDPLSAIYRVRALPLTPKATYRLEVAFNGDTYRAELRVTGREIVRTNVGTFNAIATQIRARSQGVSNNFPMRVYFSDDERHIPVLIVIQHPAGEIQARLASSILPGGAPPNVTQNPSAIATVAPTPTVLTPPNSNVPAGATGTPPTSPANTSSENSNAETSSAVDPNLPFKVGEQLNYNVFLGGAAQPVGALSFLVRQRARYFGRDGLLLNGSAQTTGAGARLYPFNDRVNSYVDTRTLLPFRTDLAIEEGRRRVSRTVTVDQTGSVALLSDGQRINIPVGTHDLVSVIYALRSFNLSPSRRNAVSILAINRPRTLYITSLGRETIELGGQRIAAVQLSLTTDDAQPDRLGLRLWISEDSRRLPLRLTATTPLGVLRADLAVIPVSRQ
;
A
#
# COMPACT_ATOMS: atom_id res chain seq x y z
N HIS A 1 -4.47 -2.21 7.98
CA HIS A 1 -3.54 -3.34 8.11
C HIS A 1 -2.64 -3.17 9.31
N VAL A 2 -2.62 -4.16 10.20
CA VAL A 2 -1.65 -4.36 11.28
C VAL A 2 -1.43 -5.87 11.40
N GLU A 3 -0.19 -6.33 11.37
CA GLU A 3 0.13 -7.77 11.46
C GLU A 3 1.38 -8.03 12.32
N THR A 4 1.48 -9.23 12.89
CA THR A 4 2.70 -9.70 13.55
C THR A 4 3.70 -10.28 12.57
N ILE A 5 4.93 -9.74 12.58
CA ILE A 5 6.03 -10.23 11.75
C ILE A 5 6.81 -11.37 12.42
N GLU A 6 7.34 -12.26 11.58
CA GLU A 6 8.37 -13.26 11.89
C GLU A 6 8.10 -14.05 13.19
N VAL A 7 8.96 -13.92 14.20
CA VAL A 7 9.04 -14.84 15.34
C VAL A 7 7.82 -14.75 16.28
N VAL A 8 7.17 -13.59 16.39
CA VAL A 8 6.01 -13.40 17.30
C VAL A 8 4.76 -14.11 16.78
N ASN A 9 4.61 -14.17 15.45
CA ASN A 9 3.50 -14.82 14.75
C ASN A 9 3.49 -16.33 15.01
N ALA A 10 4.67 -16.96 15.01
CA ALA A 10 4.83 -18.41 15.15
C ALA A 10 4.64 -18.96 16.58
N ALA A 11 4.62 -18.12 17.61
CA ALA A 11 4.79 -18.59 19.00
C ALA A 11 3.93 -17.91 20.09
N LEU A 12 3.36 -16.71 19.87
CA LEU A 12 2.74 -15.93 20.96
C LEU A 12 1.37 -15.33 20.62
N PHE A 13 1.29 -14.42 19.64
CA PHE A 13 0.05 -13.66 19.36
C PHE A 13 -0.14 -13.38 17.86
N PRO A 14 -0.54 -14.38 17.05
CA PRO A 14 -0.78 -14.18 15.62
C PRO A 14 -2.04 -13.33 15.38
N PHE A 15 -1.84 -12.08 14.96
CA PHE A 15 -2.91 -11.21 14.46
C PHE A 15 -2.58 -10.65 13.07
N ASN A 16 -3.60 -10.52 12.21
CA ASN A 16 -3.54 -9.89 10.89
C ASN A 16 -4.88 -9.18 10.63
N ASN A 17 -4.93 -7.89 10.95
CA ASN A 17 -6.16 -7.12 11.01
C ASN A 17 -6.16 -5.95 10.02
N ASP A 18 -7.23 -5.82 9.25
CA ASP A 18 -7.48 -4.67 8.40
C ASP A 18 -8.58 -3.77 8.95
N PHE A 19 -8.34 -2.45 8.86
CA PHE A 19 -9.18 -1.40 9.39
C PHE A 19 -9.32 -0.33 8.31
N VAL A 20 -10.55 0.05 7.99
CA VAL A 20 -10.89 1.13 7.05
C VAL A 20 -11.91 2.02 7.73
N SER A 21 -11.63 3.32 7.84
CA SER A 21 -12.50 4.29 8.50
C SER A 21 -12.83 5.42 7.53
N TYR A 22 -14.11 5.59 7.24
CA TYR A 22 -14.65 6.66 6.40
C TYR A 22 -15.03 7.82 7.31
N ILE A 23 -14.38 8.96 7.14
CA ILE A 23 -14.36 10.06 8.10
C ILE A 23 -15.01 11.30 7.48
N ASP A 24 -15.90 11.98 8.21
CA ASP A 24 -16.38 13.31 7.84
C ASP A 24 -15.23 14.33 7.98
N PRO A 25 -14.86 15.06 6.90
CA PRO A 25 -13.72 15.96 6.93
C PRO A 25 -13.89 17.16 7.87
N THR A 26 -15.13 17.49 8.27
CA THR A 26 -15.42 18.68 9.09
C THR A 26 -15.20 18.41 10.58
N SER A 27 -15.75 17.30 11.07
CA SER A 27 -15.66 16.90 12.48
C SER A 27 -14.48 15.98 12.79
N GLY A 28 -13.94 15.30 11.77
CA GLY A 28 -12.93 14.25 11.91
C GLY A 28 -13.49 12.93 12.48
N ARG A 29 -14.81 12.76 12.49
CA ARG A 29 -15.52 11.60 13.08
C ARG A 29 -15.88 10.55 12.03
N PRO A 30 -15.94 9.25 12.37
CA PRO A 30 -16.29 8.21 11.42
C PRO A 30 -17.79 8.23 11.12
N PHE A 31 -18.15 8.09 9.84
CA PHE A 31 -19.52 7.77 9.39
C PHE A 31 -19.69 6.31 8.96
N ARG A 32 -18.59 5.60 8.69
CA ARG A 32 -18.55 4.14 8.46
C ARG A 32 -17.19 3.57 8.85
N THR A 33 -17.16 2.35 9.38
CA THR A 33 -15.92 1.59 9.58
C THR A 33 -16.07 0.14 9.11
N GLN A 34 -15.03 -0.40 8.50
CA GLN A 34 -14.90 -1.83 8.18
C GLN A 34 -13.68 -2.39 8.92
N GLN A 35 -13.86 -3.53 9.58
CA GLN A 35 -12.83 -4.23 10.32
C GLN A 35 -12.82 -5.72 9.93
N PHE A 36 -11.72 -6.16 9.32
CA PHE A 36 -11.44 -7.57 9.06
C PHE A 36 -10.45 -8.05 10.11
N THR A 37 -10.89 -8.90 11.03
CA THR A 37 -10.06 -9.44 12.13
C THR A 37 -9.65 -10.88 11.83
N ARG A 38 -8.37 -11.20 11.96
CA ARG A 38 -7.86 -12.58 11.91
C ARG A 38 -6.85 -12.78 13.05
N GLU A 39 -7.31 -13.39 14.13
CA GLU A 39 -6.58 -13.54 15.40
C GLU A 39 -6.59 -15.01 15.84
N GLY A 40 -5.50 -15.74 15.57
CA GLY A 40 -5.42 -17.18 15.79
C GLY A 40 -6.51 -17.96 15.04
N THR A 41 -7.49 -18.50 15.77
CA THR A 41 -8.67 -19.20 15.22
C THR A 41 -9.89 -18.30 15.01
N LEU A 42 -9.87 -17.06 15.48
CA LEU A 42 -10.95 -16.09 15.32
C LEU A 42 -10.81 -15.37 13.97
N ALA A 43 -11.81 -15.53 13.11
CA ALA A 43 -11.98 -14.74 11.90
C ALA A 43 -13.32 -13.99 11.96
N ALA A 44 -13.29 -12.67 11.83
CA ALA A 44 -14.48 -11.83 11.87
C ALA A 44 -14.43 -10.74 10.80
N ASP A 45 -15.59 -10.44 10.22
CA ASP A 45 -15.82 -9.32 9.32
C ASP A 45 -16.90 -8.44 9.98
N VAL A 46 -16.54 -7.20 10.30
CA VAL A 46 -17.35 -6.28 11.11
C VAL A 46 -17.44 -4.94 10.39
N GLU A 47 -18.59 -4.71 9.76
CA GLU A 47 -18.99 -3.42 9.21
C GLU A 47 -19.92 -2.69 10.19
N ARG A 48 -19.67 -1.40 10.41
CA ARG A 48 -20.49 -0.51 11.23
C ARG A 48 -20.73 0.81 10.50
N ASP A 49 -21.99 1.24 10.43
CA ASP A 49 -22.39 2.56 9.92
C ASP A 49 -22.75 3.48 11.11
N TYR A 50 -22.35 4.76 11.02
CA TYR A 50 -22.55 5.77 12.06
C TYR A 50 -23.28 6.98 11.46
N ASN A 51 -24.57 7.13 11.78
CA ASN A 51 -25.30 8.36 11.46
C ASN A 51 -24.94 9.46 12.47
N GLN A 52 -23.91 10.25 12.16
CA GLN A 52 -23.55 11.45 12.91
C GLN A 52 -24.03 12.67 12.10
N PRO A 53 -24.75 13.65 12.69
CA PRO A 53 -25.00 13.84 14.13
C PRO A 53 -26.30 13.21 14.67
N VAL A 54 -27.14 12.60 13.83
CA VAL A 54 -28.56 12.29 14.17
C VAL A 54 -28.72 11.09 15.12
N GLY A 55 -27.70 10.23 15.21
CA GLY A 55 -27.69 9.03 16.06
C GLY A 55 -28.12 7.76 15.33
N ILE A 56 -27.82 6.61 15.93
CA ILE A 56 -28.01 5.28 15.32
C ILE A 56 -29.48 4.83 15.18
N SER A 57 -30.45 5.60 15.69
CA SER A 57 -31.88 5.24 15.71
C SER A 57 -32.52 5.04 14.34
N ALA A 58 -31.95 5.64 13.28
CA ALA A 58 -32.43 5.49 11.90
C ALA A 58 -31.71 4.40 11.08
N ILE A 59 -30.72 3.70 11.66
CA ILE A 59 -29.96 2.64 10.98
C ILE A 59 -30.48 1.27 11.47
N PRO A 60 -30.63 0.24 10.60
CA PRO A 60 -31.01 -1.11 11.02
C PRO A 60 -30.07 -1.68 12.09
N SER A 61 -30.65 -2.28 13.15
CA SER A 61 -29.93 -2.76 14.35
C SER A 61 -28.83 -3.81 14.10
N ARG A 62 -28.77 -4.39 12.89
CA ARG A 62 -27.68 -5.28 12.44
C ARG A 62 -26.39 -4.53 12.11
N LEU A 63 -26.48 -3.25 11.72
CA LEU A 63 -25.35 -2.39 11.32
C LEU A 63 -24.91 -1.42 12.45
N THR A 64 -25.74 -1.28 13.50
CA THR A 64 -25.47 -0.40 14.65
C THR A 64 -24.90 -1.13 15.86
N ARG A 65 -24.61 -2.44 15.75
CA ARG A 65 -24.12 -3.23 16.87
C ARG A 65 -22.81 -2.62 17.38
N ASP A 66 -22.88 -2.10 18.60
CA ASP A 66 -21.81 -1.39 19.33
C ASP A 66 -21.30 -0.09 18.67
N ALA A 67 -22.11 0.53 17.80
CA ALA A 67 -21.82 1.84 17.23
C ALA A 67 -22.28 2.96 18.18
N VAL A 68 -21.35 3.65 18.86
CA VAL A 68 -21.68 4.73 19.80
C VAL A 68 -21.67 6.11 19.11
N PRO A 69 -22.80 6.85 19.05
CA PRO A 69 -22.84 8.20 18.50
C PRO A 69 -21.86 9.14 19.23
N GLY A 70 -21.14 9.98 18.49
CA GLY A 70 -20.18 10.91 19.09
C GLY A 70 -18.87 10.28 19.57
N SER A 71 -18.61 9.00 19.28
CA SER A 71 -17.29 8.38 19.43
C SER A 71 -16.41 8.58 18.19
N PHE A 72 -15.11 8.28 18.34
CA PHE A 72 -14.17 8.01 17.26
C PHE A 72 -13.89 6.49 17.19
N ASP A 73 -13.37 6.00 16.07
CA ASP A 73 -12.72 4.69 15.98
C ASP A 73 -11.19 4.85 16.19
N PRO A 74 -10.39 3.78 16.37
CA PRO A 74 -8.96 3.92 16.61
C PRO A 74 -8.19 4.70 15.54
N LEU A 75 -8.55 4.60 14.26
CA LEU A 75 -7.89 5.36 13.19
C LEU A 75 -8.33 6.83 13.22
N SER A 76 -9.64 7.12 13.25
CA SER A 76 -10.10 8.52 13.32
C SER A 76 -9.69 9.21 14.63
N ALA A 77 -9.54 8.48 15.74
CA ALA A 77 -8.97 8.99 16.98
C ALA A 77 -7.51 9.43 16.79
N ILE A 78 -6.67 8.63 16.11
CA ILE A 78 -5.30 9.03 15.75
C ILE A 78 -5.34 10.30 14.89
N TYR A 79 -6.11 10.32 13.79
CA TYR A 79 -6.22 11.51 12.93
C TYR A 79 -6.76 12.75 13.67
N ARG A 80 -7.68 12.57 14.63
CA ARG A 80 -8.16 13.66 15.48
C ARG A 80 -7.04 14.21 16.36
N VAL A 81 -6.20 13.36 16.96
CA VAL A 81 -5.03 13.80 17.75
C VAL A 81 -4.05 14.61 16.90
N ARG A 82 -3.85 14.25 15.62
CA ARG A 82 -2.98 15.00 14.69
C ARG A 82 -3.46 16.44 14.47
N ALA A 83 -4.76 16.70 14.61
CA ALA A 83 -5.38 18.01 14.49
C ALA A 83 -5.49 18.78 15.83
N LEU A 84 -4.88 18.29 16.91
CA LEU A 84 -4.82 18.99 18.20
C LEU A 84 -3.48 19.75 18.35
N PRO A 85 -3.47 20.92 19.02
CA PRO A 85 -2.24 21.67 19.24
C PRO A 85 -1.43 21.06 20.40
N LEU A 86 -0.64 20.02 20.12
CA LEU A 86 0.05 19.13 21.10
C LEU A 86 1.13 19.81 21.96
N THR A 87 0.75 20.84 22.70
CA THR A 87 1.60 21.67 23.53
C THR A 87 2.04 20.94 24.81
N PRO A 88 3.25 21.20 25.34
CA PRO A 88 3.76 20.51 26.54
C PRO A 88 2.80 20.59 27.74
N LYS A 89 2.59 19.46 28.42
CA LYS A 89 1.66 19.28 29.55
C LYS A 89 0.16 19.36 29.19
N ALA A 90 -0.22 19.67 27.94
CA ALA A 90 -1.63 19.64 27.52
C ALA A 90 -2.25 18.24 27.70
N THR A 91 -3.55 18.20 27.98
CA THR A 91 -4.30 16.97 28.20
C THR A 91 -5.62 17.03 27.43
N TYR A 92 -5.92 15.98 26.68
CA TYR A 92 -7.08 15.85 25.80
C TYR A 92 -7.86 14.59 26.16
N ARG A 93 -9.17 14.60 25.89
CA ARG A 93 -10.05 13.45 26.12
C ARG A 93 -10.84 13.14 24.86
N LEU A 94 -10.87 11.86 24.51
CA LEU A 94 -11.59 11.31 23.36
C LEU A 94 -12.38 10.10 23.83
N GLU A 95 -13.62 9.93 23.35
CA GLU A 95 -14.36 8.68 23.49
C GLU A 95 -14.13 7.86 22.22
N VAL A 96 -13.59 6.65 22.36
CA VAL A 96 -13.15 5.79 21.26
C VAL A 96 -13.88 4.46 21.35
N ALA A 97 -14.70 4.12 20.35
CA ALA A 97 -15.39 2.85 20.26
C ALA A 97 -14.50 1.81 19.56
N PHE A 98 -14.33 0.63 20.16
CA PHE A 98 -13.50 -0.44 19.61
C PHE A 98 -13.94 -1.82 20.12
N ASN A 99 -13.99 -2.82 19.23
CA ASN A 99 -14.36 -4.23 19.53
C ASN A 99 -15.67 -4.49 20.32
N GLY A 100 -16.49 -3.47 20.58
CA GLY A 100 -17.73 -3.56 21.38
C GLY A 100 -17.77 -2.57 22.55
N ASP A 101 -16.59 -2.20 23.04
CA ASP A 101 -16.37 -1.28 24.16
C ASP A 101 -16.35 0.19 23.74
N THR A 102 -16.57 1.08 24.71
CA THR A 102 -16.27 2.51 24.58
C THR A 102 -15.20 2.94 25.59
N TYR A 103 -14.04 3.28 25.06
CA TYR A 103 -12.87 3.71 25.83
C TYR A 103 -12.85 5.22 25.99
N ARG A 104 -12.83 5.69 27.23
CA ARG A 104 -12.43 7.06 27.55
C ARG A 104 -10.91 7.13 27.52
N ALA A 105 -10.38 7.67 26.41
CA ALA A 105 -8.96 7.86 26.19
C ALA A 105 -8.54 9.26 26.66
N GLU A 106 -7.73 9.32 27.71
CA GLU A 106 -7.03 10.54 28.12
C GLU A 106 -5.61 10.53 27.54
N LEU A 107 -5.31 11.50 26.68
CA LEU A 107 -3.98 11.74 26.11
C LEU A 107 -3.35 12.92 26.82
N ARG A 108 -2.13 12.74 27.35
CA ARG A 108 -1.32 13.80 27.97
C ARG A 108 0.00 13.96 27.24
N VAL A 109 0.34 15.18 26.86
CA VAL A 109 1.65 15.53 26.30
C VAL A 109 2.68 15.53 27.42
N THR A 110 3.68 14.63 27.34
CA THR A 110 4.67 14.41 28.39
C THR A 110 5.98 15.17 28.16
N GLY A 111 6.36 15.41 26.90
CA GLY A 111 7.61 16.11 26.57
C GLY A 111 7.94 16.09 25.08
N ARG A 112 9.23 16.28 24.77
CA ARG A 112 9.80 16.10 23.44
C ARG A 112 11.00 15.14 23.52
N GLU A 113 11.06 14.18 22.61
CA GLU A 113 12.11 13.15 22.53
C GLU A 113 12.55 13.00 21.07
N ILE A 114 13.81 12.61 20.84
CA ILE A 114 14.32 12.34 19.48
C ILE A 114 14.06 10.88 19.13
N VAL A 115 13.12 10.63 18.22
CA VAL A 115 12.72 9.27 17.80
C VAL A 115 13.44 8.89 16.51
N ARG A 116 14.22 7.81 16.57
CA ARG A 116 14.87 7.21 15.39
C ARG A 116 13.99 6.08 14.82
N THR A 117 13.77 6.12 13.51
CA THR A 117 12.89 5.20 12.76
C THR A 117 13.60 4.69 11.51
N ASN A 118 12.98 3.76 10.78
CA ASN A 118 13.54 3.24 9.52
C ASN A 118 13.51 4.28 8.38
N VAL A 119 12.80 5.41 8.54
CA VAL A 119 12.70 6.49 7.55
C VAL A 119 13.24 7.84 8.02
N GLY A 120 14.00 7.85 9.12
CA GLY A 120 14.72 9.02 9.58
C GLY A 120 14.65 9.25 11.09
N THR A 121 15.21 10.38 11.51
CA THR A 121 15.21 10.87 12.89
C THR A 121 14.24 12.03 12.99
N PHE A 122 13.31 11.97 13.94
CA PHE A 122 12.29 12.98 14.16
C PHE A 122 12.47 13.62 15.53
N ASN A 123 12.39 14.95 15.58
CA ASN A 123 11.94 15.62 16.80
C ASN A 123 10.48 15.20 16.99
N ALA A 124 10.16 14.60 18.14
CA ALA A 124 8.84 14.04 18.37
C ALA A 124 8.24 14.50 19.70
N ILE A 125 6.99 14.90 19.66
CA ILE A 125 6.15 15.20 20.81
C ILE A 125 5.75 13.87 21.45
N ALA A 126 6.26 13.61 22.65
CA ALA A 126 5.95 12.42 23.43
C ALA A 126 4.59 12.59 24.11
N THR A 127 3.71 11.59 23.96
CA THR A 127 2.40 11.56 24.62
C THR A 127 2.17 10.24 25.35
N GLN A 128 1.52 10.30 26.52
CA GLN A 128 1.01 9.13 27.22
C GLN A 128 -0.52 9.07 27.05
N ILE A 129 -1.03 7.92 26.64
CA ILE A 129 -2.46 7.64 26.48
C ILE A 129 -2.89 6.63 27.53
N ARG A 130 -4.01 6.93 28.21
CA ARG A 130 -4.67 6.05 29.18
C ARG A 130 -6.11 5.83 28.72
N ALA A 131 -6.41 4.60 28.30
CA ALA A 131 -7.76 4.20 27.90
C ALA A 131 -8.46 3.44 29.05
N ARG A 132 -9.74 3.72 29.28
CA ARG A 132 -10.59 3.04 30.27
C ARG A 132 -11.96 2.72 29.66
N SER A 133 -12.38 1.44 29.65
CA SER A 133 -13.75 1.03 29.34
C SER A 133 -14.58 0.90 30.62
N GLN A 134 -15.90 0.82 30.48
CA GLN A 134 -16.80 0.43 31.56
C GLN A 134 -16.66 -1.08 31.83
N GLY A 135 -16.39 -1.48 33.07
CA GLY A 135 -16.31 -2.89 33.47
C GLY A 135 -14.96 -3.60 33.23
N VAL A 136 -14.02 -2.98 32.49
CA VAL A 136 -12.69 -3.58 32.23
C VAL A 136 -11.59 -2.80 32.96
N SER A 137 -10.92 -3.46 33.91
CA SER A 137 -9.86 -2.85 34.75
C SER A 137 -8.54 -2.57 34.02
N ASN A 138 -8.34 -3.15 32.82
CA ASN A 138 -7.09 -3.07 32.06
C ASN A 138 -6.89 -1.69 31.42
N ASN A 139 -6.35 -0.76 32.22
CA ASN A 139 -5.68 0.44 31.71
C ASN A 139 -4.36 0.01 31.04
N PHE A 140 -4.38 -0.20 29.72
CA PHE A 140 -3.14 -0.35 28.94
C PHE A 140 -2.45 1.02 28.80
N PRO A 141 -1.24 1.23 29.38
CA PRO A 141 -0.54 2.49 29.24
C PRO A 141 0.20 2.50 27.90
N MET A 142 -0.37 3.19 26.92
CA MET A 142 0.25 3.41 25.61
C MET A 142 1.05 4.71 25.62
N ARG A 143 2.17 4.77 24.91
CA ARG A 143 2.82 6.02 24.48
C ARG A 143 2.70 6.15 22.98
N VAL A 144 2.41 7.35 22.50
CA VAL A 144 2.49 7.69 21.07
C VAL A 144 3.35 8.92 20.91
N TYR A 145 4.28 8.84 19.98
CA TYR A 145 5.20 9.90 19.61
C TYR A 145 4.77 10.45 18.25
N PHE A 146 4.45 11.74 18.20
CA PHE A 146 4.06 12.43 16.97
C PHE A 146 5.19 13.34 16.50
N SER A 147 5.42 13.52 15.20
CA SER A 147 6.42 14.49 14.73
C SER A 147 6.10 15.90 15.22
N ASP A 148 7.15 16.65 15.57
CA ASP A 148 7.09 18.04 16.02
C ASP A 148 6.99 18.99 14.82
N ASP A 149 6.02 18.73 13.95
CA ASP A 149 5.66 19.51 12.76
C ASP A 149 4.13 19.61 12.63
N GLU A 150 3.64 20.47 11.73
CA GLU A 150 2.19 20.70 11.50
C GLU A 150 1.40 19.44 11.15
N ARG A 151 2.10 18.36 10.74
CA ARG A 151 1.51 17.11 10.30
C ARG A 151 1.29 16.13 11.46
N HIS A 152 1.97 16.30 12.61
CA HIS A 152 1.91 15.43 13.79
C HIS A 152 1.85 13.93 13.41
N ILE A 153 2.79 13.44 12.62
CA ILE A 153 2.80 12.05 12.11
C ILE A 153 3.16 11.11 13.27
N PRO A 154 2.41 10.02 13.55
CA PRO A 154 2.82 9.04 14.55
C PRO A 154 4.10 8.31 14.10
N VAL A 155 5.22 8.60 14.75
CA VAL A 155 6.56 8.07 14.41
C VAL A 155 6.97 6.84 15.24
N LEU A 156 6.40 6.70 16.44
CA LEU A 156 6.55 5.53 17.32
C LEU A 156 5.29 5.36 18.18
N ILE A 157 4.81 4.13 18.30
CA ILE A 157 3.80 3.69 19.26
C ILE A 157 4.44 2.65 20.17
N VAL A 158 4.25 2.78 21.48
CA VAL A 158 4.71 1.82 22.50
C VAL A 158 3.51 1.37 23.33
N ILE A 159 3.25 0.07 23.42
CA ILE A 159 2.16 -0.51 24.20
C ILE A 159 2.77 -1.45 25.24
N GLN A 160 2.50 -1.20 26.52
CA GLN A 160 2.84 -2.16 27.58
C GLN A 160 1.74 -3.23 27.63
N HIS A 161 2.07 -4.45 27.20
CA HIS A 161 1.21 -5.62 27.29
C HIS A 161 1.68 -6.52 28.45
N PRO A 162 0.82 -7.32 29.12
CA PRO A 162 1.26 -8.22 30.19
C PRO A 162 2.35 -9.24 29.78
N ALA A 163 2.49 -9.51 28.48
CA ALA A 163 3.53 -10.38 27.92
C ALA A 163 4.82 -9.63 27.48
N GLY A 164 4.89 -8.30 27.61
CA GLY A 164 6.05 -7.50 27.22
C GLY A 164 5.71 -6.16 26.56
N GLU A 165 6.74 -5.38 26.24
CA GLU A 165 6.58 -4.11 25.51
C GLU A 165 6.48 -4.35 24.00
N ILE A 166 5.41 -3.87 23.38
CA ILE A 166 5.20 -3.89 21.92
C ILE A 166 5.55 -2.52 21.36
N GLN A 167 6.48 -2.44 20.41
CA GLN A 167 6.83 -1.20 19.71
C GLN A 167 6.47 -1.27 18.22
N ALA A 168 5.73 -0.29 17.72
CA ALA A 168 5.53 -0.05 16.29
C ALA A 168 6.20 1.28 15.90
N ARG A 169 7.29 1.19 15.12
CA ARG A 169 8.04 2.34 14.60
C ARG A 169 7.62 2.64 13.16
N LEU A 170 7.66 3.90 12.76
CA LEU A 170 7.33 4.30 11.39
C LEU A 170 8.30 3.65 10.37
N ALA A 171 7.74 2.80 9.51
CA ALA A 171 8.48 2.07 8.48
C ALA A 171 8.40 2.75 7.10
N SER A 172 7.39 3.58 6.86
CA SER A 172 7.23 4.44 5.66
C SER A 172 5.97 5.30 5.77
N SER A 173 6.00 6.48 5.16
CA SER A 173 4.88 7.42 5.09
C SER A 173 4.89 8.17 3.75
N ILE A 174 3.74 8.21 3.07
CA ILE A 174 3.48 9.11 1.95
C ILE A 174 2.61 10.27 2.44
N LEU A 175 2.99 11.49 2.05
CA LEU A 175 2.33 12.73 2.43
C LEU A 175 1.98 13.51 1.15
N PRO A 176 0.69 13.67 0.81
CA PRO A 176 0.30 14.43 -0.38
C PRO A 176 0.49 15.94 -0.14
N GLY A 177 1.68 16.45 -0.45
CA GLY A 177 1.99 17.88 -0.47
C GLY A 177 2.75 18.42 0.74
N GLY A 178 3.36 19.60 0.53
CA GLY A 178 4.17 20.33 1.49
C GLY A 178 5.66 19.95 1.45
N ALA A 179 6.52 20.97 1.54
CA ALA A 179 7.98 20.85 1.52
C ALA A 179 8.54 19.89 2.60
N PRO A 180 9.81 19.44 2.46
CA PRO A 180 10.55 18.93 3.62
C PRO A 180 10.56 20.01 4.72
N PRO A 181 10.50 19.63 6.01
CA PRO A 181 10.74 20.58 7.09
C PRO A 181 12.14 21.18 6.90
N ASN A 182 12.29 22.48 7.08
CA ASN A 182 13.59 23.14 7.02
C ASN A 182 14.55 22.43 7.96
N VAL A 183 15.60 21.83 7.40
CA VAL A 183 16.76 21.42 8.18
C VAL A 183 17.38 22.71 8.69
N THR A 184 17.15 23.03 9.96
CA THR A 184 17.92 24.05 10.68
C THR A 184 19.36 23.58 10.77
N GLN A 185 20.12 23.88 9.71
CA GLN A 185 21.56 24.04 9.81
C GLN A 185 21.83 24.97 10.99
N ASN A 186 22.86 24.65 11.77
CA ASN A 186 23.17 25.35 13.00
C ASN A 186 24.34 26.32 12.79
N PRO A 187 24.08 27.62 12.54
CA PRO A 187 25.03 28.68 12.78
C PRO A 187 24.67 29.44 14.07
N SER A 188 25.33 29.07 15.16
CA SER A 188 26.35 29.92 15.80
C SER A 188 26.41 29.72 17.31
N ALA A 189 27.62 29.50 17.82
CA ALA A 189 27.91 29.61 19.24
C ALA A 189 28.40 31.04 19.55
N ILE A 190 27.99 31.56 20.71
CA ILE A 190 28.56 32.71 21.43
C ILE A 190 28.31 34.08 20.77
N ALA A 191 27.72 34.98 21.55
CA ALA A 191 27.64 36.42 21.26
C ALA A 191 28.66 37.19 22.10
N THR A 192 29.27 38.23 21.53
CA THR A 192 30.10 39.22 22.23
C THR A 192 29.75 40.62 21.74
N VAL A 193 30.03 41.64 22.57
CA VAL A 193 29.42 42.99 22.54
C VAL A 193 29.92 43.88 21.37
N ALA A 194 29.08 44.84 20.97
CA ALA A 194 29.35 45.88 19.97
C ALA A 194 30.30 47.00 20.51
N PRO A 195 30.79 47.98 19.70
CA PRO A 195 29.93 48.96 19.00
C PRO A 195 30.32 49.33 17.54
N THR A 196 29.40 50.03 16.87
CA THR A 196 29.55 50.87 15.65
C THR A 196 30.54 52.06 15.86
N PRO A 197 30.98 52.85 14.85
CA PRO A 197 30.39 53.07 13.51
C PRO A 197 31.37 53.18 12.30
N THR A 198 30.84 53.29 11.07
CA THR A 198 30.98 54.47 10.16
C THR A 198 30.34 54.20 8.78
N VAL A 199 29.89 55.25 8.09
CA VAL A 199 29.21 55.25 6.78
C VAL A 199 30.21 55.50 5.64
N LEU A 200 29.99 54.92 4.44
CA LEU A 200 30.14 55.58 3.13
C LEU A 200 29.57 54.72 1.99
N THR A 201 29.18 55.36 0.88
CA THR A 201 28.62 54.72 -0.34
C THR A 201 29.39 55.21 -1.60
N PRO A 202 28.94 55.00 -2.87
CA PRO A 202 29.72 54.29 -3.89
C PRO A 202 30.36 55.24 -4.95
N PRO A 203 30.89 54.73 -6.07
CA PRO A 203 30.04 54.65 -7.29
C PRO A 203 30.32 53.45 -8.24
N ASN A 204 29.53 53.41 -9.33
CA ASN A 204 29.50 52.37 -10.36
C ASN A 204 30.71 52.34 -11.32
N SER A 205 30.82 51.26 -12.09
CA SER A 205 31.33 51.26 -13.48
C SER A 205 30.65 50.17 -14.31
N ASN A 206 30.61 50.31 -15.64
CA ASN A 206 29.64 49.66 -16.53
C ASN A 206 30.29 49.10 -17.81
N VAL A 207 29.86 47.90 -18.26
CA VAL A 207 29.78 47.49 -19.71
C VAL A 207 31.15 47.31 -20.44
N PRO A 208 31.32 46.65 -21.63
CA PRO A 208 30.41 45.92 -22.54
C PRO A 208 30.72 44.41 -22.74
N ALA A 209 30.16 43.79 -23.80
CA ALA A 209 30.18 42.34 -24.11
C ALA A 209 30.63 42.00 -25.56
N GLY A 210 30.81 40.70 -25.86
CA GLY A 210 30.95 40.10 -27.21
C GLY A 210 32.03 38.98 -27.28
N ALA A 211 32.02 38.02 -28.22
CA ALA A 211 30.97 37.52 -29.13
C ALA A 211 31.38 36.16 -29.78
N THR A 212 30.40 35.35 -30.21
CA THR A 212 30.45 34.29 -31.28
C THR A 212 31.52 33.17 -31.31
N GLY A 213 31.10 31.90 -31.48
CA GLY A 213 31.95 30.82 -32.04
C GLY A 213 31.50 29.36 -31.78
N THR A 214 31.30 28.56 -32.83
CA THR A 214 31.03 27.09 -32.84
C THR A 214 31.24 26.52 -34.25
N PRO A 215 31.33 25.18 -34.47
CA PRO A 215 31.92 24.08 -33.69
C PRO A 215 33.22 23.64 -34.45
N PRO A 216 33.64 22.35 -34.56
CA PRO A 216 33.49 21.11 -33.77
C PRO A 216 34.86 20.74 -33.12
N THR A 217 35.26 19.53 -32.69
CA THR A 217 34.85 18.11 -32.85
C THR A 217 34.96 17.34 -31.51
N SER A 218 35.05 16.00 -31.54
CA SER A 218 35.34 15.12 -30.40
C SER A 218 36.28 13.98 -30.85
N PRO A 219 37.10 13.41 -29.94
CA PRO A 219 36.69 12.14 -29.31
C PRO A 219 36.93 12.07 -27.78
N ALA A 220 36.49 10.96 -27.18
CA ALA A 220 36.56 10.55 -25.76
C ALA A 220 37.97 10.71 -25.11
N ASN A 221 38.12 10.89 -23.78
CA ASN A 221 37.69 9.89 -22.77
C ASN A 221 37.61 10.40 -21.29
N THR A 222 36.89 9.64 -20.45
CA THR A 222 36.96 9.53 -18.96
C THR A 222 36.89 10.76 -18.01
N SER A 223 35.78 10.86 -17.25
CA SER A 223 35.63 11.19 -15.80
C SER A 223 36.32 12.45 -15.22
N SER A 224 35.61 13.44 -14.63
CA SER A 224 34.85 13.30 -13.37
C SER A 224 34.06 14.57 -12.95
N GLU A 225 33.17 14.39 -11.96
CA GLU A 225 32.56 15.36 -11.02
C GLU A 225 31.43 16.34 -11.42
N ASN A 226 30.43 16.40 -10.50
CA ASN A 226 29.47 17.46 -10.17
C ASN A 226 28.56 18.12 -11.22
N SER A 227 27.29 17.70 -11.21
CA SER A 227 26.14 18.63 -11.24
C SER A 227 24.95 18.07 -10.46
N ASN A 228 24.13 18.95 -9.86
CA ASN A 228 22.99 18.58 -9.01
C ASN A 228 21.73 18.27 -9.85
N ALA A 229 21.03 17.17 -9.56
CA ALA A 229 19.59 17.03 -9.84
C ALA A 229 18.89 15.94 -9.01
N GLU A 230 17.63 16.21 -8.66
CA GLU A 230 16.52 15.26 -8.42
C GLU A 230 16.66 14.12 -7.39
N THR A 231 16.26 14.43 -6.16
CA THR A 231 15.72 13.46 -5.20
C THR A 231 14.41 12.84 -5.72
N SER A 232 14.49 11.68 -6.38
CA SER A 232 13.31 11.01 -6.93
C SER A 232 12.60 10.10 -5.92
N SER A 233 11.47 10.60 -5.38
CA SER A 233 10.44 9.76 -4.74
C SER A 233 9.52 9.07 -5.75
N ALA A 234 9.84 9.13 -7.06
CA ALA A 234 9.04 8.52 -8.08
C ALA A 234 9.27 7.00 -8.16
N VAL A 235 8.26 6.31 -8.69
CA VAL A 235 8.46 5.10 -9.49
C VAL A 235 9.28 5.51 -10.73
N ASP A 236 10.01 4.59 -11.37
CA ASP A 236 10.68 4.88 -12.65
C ASP A 236 9.70 5.57 -13.62
N PRO A 237 10.02 6.74 -14.20
CA PRO A 237 9.08 7.52 -15.00
C PRO A 237 8.57 6.78 -16.25
N ASN A 238 9.21 5.68 -16.63
CA ASN A 238 8.81 4.82 -17.75
C ASN A 238 7.83 3.69 -17.35
N LEU A 239 7.56 3.48 -16.06
CA LEU A 239 6.59 2.47 -15.62
C LEU A 239 5.14 2.98 -15.83
N PRO A 240 4.24 2.17 -16.41
CA PRO A 240 2.91 2.61 -16.85
C PRO A 240 1.86 2.69 -15.72
N PHE A 241 2.32 2.69 -14.47
CA PHE A 241 1.50 2.74 -13.25
C PHE A 241 2.22 3.54 -12.15
N LYS A 242 1.48 3.95 -11.12
CA LYS A 242 1.99 4.77 -10.01
C LYS A 242 1.64 4.14 -8.66
N VAL A 243 2.41 4.48 -7.63
CA VAL A 243 2.05 4.19 -6.24
C VAL A 243 0.66 4.76 -5.93
N GLY A 244 -0.20 3.96 -5.29
CA GLY A 244 -1.60 4.29 -5.04
C GLY A 244 -2.56 3.91 -6.18
N GLU A 245 -2.07 3.39 -7.31
CA GLU A 245 -2.95 2.84 -8.35
C GLU A 245 -3.67 1.59 -7.84
N GLN A 246 -5.01 1.62 -7.87
CA GLN A 246 -5.88 0.50 -7.53
C GLN A 246 -6.74 0.11 -8.74
N LEU A 247 -6.77 -1.18 -9.05
CA LEU A 247 -7.55 -1.77 -10.14
C LEU A 247 -8.57 -2.74 -9.54
N ASN A 248 -9.86 -2.38 -9.57
CA ASN A 248 -10.95 -3.17 -8.99
C ASN A 248 -11.81 -3.77 -10.11
N TYR A 249 -12.18 -5.04 -10.02
CA TYR A 249 -12.88 -5.80 -11.05
C TYR A 249 -14.12 -6.50 -10.49
N ASN A 250 -15.21 -6.47 -11.26
CA ASN A 250 -16.40 -7.27 -11.02
C ASN A 250 -16.22 -8.63 -11.70
N VAL A 251 -16.37 -9.73 -10.95
CA VAL A 251 -16.22 -11.10 -11.45
C VAL A 251 -17.59 -11.71 -11.74
N PHE A 252 -17.79 -12.15 -12.97
CA PHE A 252 -18.98 -12.82 -13.49
C PHE A 252 -18.65 -14.28 -13.82
N LEU A 253 -19.68 -15.14 -13.85
CA LEU A 253 -19.56 -16.56 -14.17
C LEU A 253 -20.66 -16.98 -15.15
N GLY A 254 -20.28 -17.58 -16.28
CA GLY A 254 -21.19 -17.93 -17.36
C GLY A 254 -21.95 -16.72 -17.89
N GLY A 255 -23.25 -16.87 -18.10
CA GLY A 255 -24.15 -15.79 -18.53
C GLY A 255 -24.70 -14.91 -17.40
N ALA A 256 -24.11 -14.94 -16.20
CA ALA A 256 -24.63 -14.17 -15.06
C ALA A 256 -24.58 -12.65 -15.31
N ALA A 257 -25.73 -11.98 -15.21
CA ALA A 257 -25.84 -10.53 -15.34
C ALA A 257 -25.35 -9.76 -14.10
N GLN A 258 -25.20 -10.44 -12.96
CA GLN A 258 -24.75 -9.87 -11.69
C GLN A 258 -23.37 -10.42 -11.31
N PRO A 259 -22.48 -9.63 -10.67
CA PRO A 259 -21.22 -10.13 -10.16
C PRO A 259 -21.40 -11.22 -9.12
N VAL A 260 -20.60 -12.27 -9.20
CA VAL A 260 -20.50 -13.38 -8.23
C VAL A 260 -19.23 -13.28 -7.37
N GLY A 261 -18.37 -12.29 -7.64
CA GLY A 261 -17.17 -12.00 -6.89
C GLY A 261 -16.53 -10.67 -7.27
N ALA A 262 -15.42 -10.37 -6.61
CA ALA A 262 -14.57 -9.22 -6.87
C ALA A 262 -13.09 -9.64 -6.91
N LEU A 263 -12.30 -8.98 -7.74
CA LEU A 263 -10.84 -9.07 -7.81
C LEU A 263 -10.29 -7.65 -7.66
N SER A 264 -9.17 -7.46 -6.95
CA SER A 264 -8.52 -6.17 -6.83
C SER A 264 -7.00 -6.30 -6.80
N PHE A 265 -6.32 -5.36 -7.48
CA PHE A 265 -4.87 -5.16 -7.38
C PHE A 265 -4.57 -3.74 -6.89
N LEU A 266 -3.50 -3.57 -6.11
CA LEU A 266 -3.13 -2.29 -5.52
C LEU A 266 -1.61 -2.13 -5.40
N VAL A 267 -1.08 -1.05 -5.95
CA VAL A 267 0.32 -0.62 -5.78
C VAL A 267 0.45 0.15 -4.46
N ARG A 268 1.07 -0.46 -3.44
CA ARG A 268 1.40 0.21 -2.18
C ARG A 268 2.67 1.06 -2.32
N GLN A 269 3.04 1.72 -1.23
CA GLN A 269 4.22 2.59 -1.17
C GLN A 269 5.54 1.86 -1.47
N ARG A 270 6.48 2.60 -2.07
CA ARG A 270 7.89 2.21 -2.12
C ARG A 270 8.48 2.36 -0.72
N ALA A 271 9.15 1.32 -0.22
CA ALA A 271 9.79 1.33 1.10
C ALA A 271 10.91 0.29 1.18
N ARG A 272 11.62 0.28 2.31
CA ARG A 272 12.62 -0.76 2.58
C ARG A 272 11.98 -1.99 3.23
N TYR A 273 11.69 -3.01 2.43
CA TYR A 273 11.12 -4.28 2.85
C TYR A 273 12.21 -5.35 2.95
N PHE A 274 12.29 -6.07 4.08
CA PHE A 274 13.25 -7.17 4.31
C PHE A 274 14.71 -6.80 3.94
N GLY A 275 15.12 -5.58 4.28
CA GLY A 275 16.46 -5.05 3.99
C GLY A 275 16.67 -4.52 2.55
N ARG A 276 15.72 -4.68 1.63
CA ARG A 276 15.80 -4.24 0.21
C ARG A 276 14.86 -3.05 -0.05
N ASP A 277 15.24 -2.15 -0.96
CA ASP A 277 14.29 -1.19 -1.54
C ASP A 277 13.32 -1.93 -2.47
N GLY A 278 12.02 -1.61 -2.39
CA GLY A 278 10.99 -2.36 -3.11
C GLY A 278 9.63 -1.68 -3.12
N LEU A 279 8.77 -2.14 -4.04
CA LEU A 279 7.33 -1.88 -4.05
C LEU A 279 6.61 -3.08 -3.45
N LEU A 280 5.51 -2.84 -2.73
CA LEU A 280 4.55 -3.87 -2.37
C LEU A 280 3.34 -3.81 -3.32
N LEU A 281 3.07 -4.91 -4.01
CA LEU A 281 1.90 -5.11 -4.87
C LEU A 281 0.95 -6.08 -4.17
N ASN A 282 -0.27 -5.64 -3.83
CA ASN A 282 -1.31 -6.55 -3.33
C ASN A 282 -2.17 -7.03 -4.50
N GLY A 283 -2.57 -8.30 -4.46
CA GLY A 283 -3.71 -8.84 -5.21
C GLY A 283 -4.66 -9.55 -4.24
N SER A 284 -5.97 -9.39 -4.42
CA SER A 284 -6.96 -10.15 -3.64
C SER A 284 -8.22 -10.46 -4.45
N ALA A 285 -8.76 -11.66 -4.25
CA ALA A 285 -9.90 -12.18 -5.00
C ALA A 285 -10.88 -12.85 -4.04
N GLN A 286 -12.17 -12.49 -4.12
CA GLN A 286 -13.20 -13.08 -3.26
C GLN A 286 -14.53 -13.26 -3.97
N THR A 287 -15.28 -14.30 -3.64
CA THR A 287 -16.69 -14.41 -4.04
C THR A 287 -17.59 -13.52 -3.20
N THR A 288 -18.69 -13.05 -3.79
CA THR A 288 -19.68 -12.17 -3.14
C THR A 288 -21.11 -12.71 -3.34
N GLY A 289 -22.04 -12.27 -2.50
CA GLY A 289 -23.48 -12.52 -2.65
C GLY A 289 -23.85 -14.00 -2.85
N ALA A 290 -24.45 -14.31 -4.00
CA ALA A 290 -24.82 -15.67 -4.36
C ALA A 290 -23.62 -16.58 -4.71
N GLY A 291 -22.54 -16.02 -5.27
CA GLY A 291 -21.33 -16.78 -5.61
C GLY A 291 -20.68 -17.42 -4.37
N ALA A 292 -20.63 -16.67 -3.27
CA ALA A 292 -20.08 -17.13 -2.00
C ALA A 292 -20.88 -18.30 -1.36
N ARG A 293 -22.13 -18.52 -1.77
CA ARG A 293 -22.94 -19.67 -1.34
C ARG A 293 -22.70 -20.92 -2.18
N LEU A 294 -22.26 -20.77 -3.43
CA LEU A 294 -22.00 -21.86 -4.36
C LEU A 294 -20.55 -22.35 -4.27
N TYR A 295 -19.59 -21.42 -4.22
CA TYR A 295 -18.16 -21.74 -4.16
C TYR A 295 -17.38 -20.60 -3.47
N PRO A 296 -17.33 -20.57 -2.12
CA PRO A 296 -16.63 -19.51 -1.39
C PRO A 296 -15.12 -19.55 -1.62
N PHE A 297 -14.52 -18.45 -2.08
CA PHE A 297 -13.07 -18.21 -2.02
C PHE A 297 -12.76 -16.79 -1.49
N ASN A 298 -11.56 -16.61 -0.91
CA ASN A 298 -11.10 -15.36 -0.30
C ASN A 298 -9.56 -15.30 -0.26
N ASP A 299 -8.97 -15.13 -1.44
CA ASP A 299 -7.54 -15.26 -1.67
C ASP A 299 -6.84 -13.90 -1.59
N ARG A 300 -5.61 -13.88 -1.03
CA ARG A 300 -4.73 -12.72 -0.92
C ARG A 300 -3.31 -13.10 -1.34
N VAL A 301 -2.65 -12.20 -2.06
CA VAL A 301 -1.25 -12.32 -2.50
C VAL A 301 -0.55 -10.98 -2.30
N ASN A 302 0.53 -10.98 -1.53
CA ASN A 302 1.37 -9.81 -1.28
C ASN A 302 2.73 -10.04 -1.93
N SER A 303 3.03 -9.31 -2.99
CA SER A 303 4.28 -9.42 -3.75
C SER A 303 5.20 -8.23 -3.44
N TYR A 304 6.38 -8.50 -2.88
CA TYR A 304 7.42 -7.52 -2.62
C TYR A 304 8.44 -7.57 -3.75
N VAL A 305 8.44 -6.54 -4.60
CA VAL A 305 9.20 -6.51 -5.85
C VAL A 305 10.28 -5.44 -5.86
N ASP A 306 11.35 -5.70 -6.60
CA ASP A 306 12.33 -4.67 -6.96
C ASP A 306 11.69 -3.53 -7.77
N THR A 307 12.07 -2.29 -7.47
CA THR A 307 11.41 -1.07 -7.98
C THR A 307 11.60 -0.79 -9.48
N ARG A 308 12.51 -1.50 -10.15
CA ARG A 308 12.84 -1.30 -11.58
C ARG A 308 12.42 -2.49 -12.42
N THR A 309 12.76 -3.70 -11.95
CA THR A 309 12.55 -4.97 -12.67
C THR A 309 11.18 -5.58 -12.40
N LEU A 310 10.48 -5.17 -11.33
CA LEU A 310 9.24 -5.77 -10.84
C LEU A 310 9.37 -7.28 -10.53
N LEU A 311 10.59 -7.76 -10.32
CA LEU A 311 10.84 -9.14 -9.92
C LEU A 311 10.62 -9.28 -8.41
N PRO A 312 9.85 -10.29 -7.95
CA PRO A 312 9.64 -10.53 -6.54
C PRO A 312 10.95 -10.97 -5.88
N PHE A 313 11.17 -10.45 -4.66
CA PHE A 313 12.13 -11.00 -3.70
C PHE A 313 11.44 -11.64 -2.49
N ARG A 314 10.13 -11.41 -2.30
CA ARG A 314 9.26 -12.17 -1.41
C ARG A 314 7.82 -12.15 -1.93
N THR A 315 7.09 -13.24 -1.74
CA THR A 315 5.65 -13.31 -1.95
C THR A 315 4.98 -14.01 -0.76
N ASP A 316 3.98 -13.40 -0.15
CA ASP A 316 3.12 -14.04 0.85
C ASP A 316 1.76 -14.36 0.23
N LEU A 317 1.28 -15.61 0.35
CA LEU A 317 -0.02 -16.06 -0.13
C LEU A 317 -0.90 -16.58 1.00
N ALA A 318 -2.19 -16.23 0.95
CA ALA A 318 -3.26 -16.89 1.68
C ALA A 318 -4.37 -17.25 0.68
N ILE A 319 -4.70 -18.54 0.54
CA ILE A 319 -5.71 -19.08 -0.39
C ILE A 319 -6.79 -19.77 0.43
N GLU A 320 -8.06 -19.44 0.16
CA GLU A 320 -9.24 -19.87 0.93
C GLU A 320 -10.39 -20.47 0.08
N GLU A 321 -10.05 -21.13 -1.03
CA GLU A 321 -10.98 -21.82 -1.94
C GLU A 321 -11.74 -23.01 -1.30
N GLY A 322 -12.97 -22.79 -0.84
CA GLY A 322 -13.88 -23.85 -0.38
C GLY A 322 -13.34 -24.59 0.85
N ARG A 323 -12.93 -25.86 0.66
CA ARG A 323 -12.24 -26.67 1.69
C ARG A 323 -10.71 -26.51 1.68
N ARG A 324 -10.13 -25.91 0.63
CA ARG A 324 -8.69 -25.68 0.51
C ARG A 324 -8.30 -24.49 1.39
N ARG A 325 -7.27 -24.66 2.21
CA ARG A 325 -6.63 -23.55 2.95
C ARG A 325 -5.13 -23.68 2.77
N VAL A 326 -4.48 -22.63 2.28
CA VAL A 326 -3.02 -22.57 2.12
C VAL A 326 -2.55 -21.19 2.57
N SER A 327 -1.70 -21.13 3.58
CA SER A 327 -0.94 -19.92 3.94
C SER A 327 0.54 -20.23 3.75
N ARG A 328 1.28 -19.37 3.03
CA ARG A 328 2.71 -19.59 2.76
C ARG A 328 3.45 -18.31 2.38
N THR A 329 4.65 -18.15 2.96
CA THR A 329 5.68 -17.23 2.45
C THR A 329 6.59 -17.94 1.45
N VAL A 330 7.00 -17.22 0.41
CA VAL A 330 8.07 -17.60 -0.51
C VAL A 330 9.09 -16.46 -0.53
N THR A 331 10.32 -16.73 -0.13
CA THR A 331 11.46 -15.80 -0.31
C THR A 331 12.17 -16.13 -1.62
N VAL A 332 12.50 -15.13 -2.43
CA VAL A 332 12.99 -15.32 -3.79
C VAL A 332 14.36 -14.67 -3.98
N ASP A 333 15.37 -15.50 -4.23
CA ASP A 333 16.69 -15.09 -4.69
C ASP A 333 16.79 -15.24 -6.21
N GLN A 334 16.53 -14.12 -6.90
CA GLN A 334 16.63 -14.01 -8.36
C GLN A 334 18.07 -14.21 -8.86
N THR A 335 19.10 -13.96 -8.04
CA THR A 335 20.51 -14.12 -8.43
C THR A 335 20.94 -15.58 -8.25
N GLY A 336 20.62 -16.17 -7.10
CA GLY A 336 20.86 -17.59 -6.81
C GLY A 336 19.95 -18.56 -7.57
N SER A 337 18.97 -18.06 -8.35
CA SER A 337 18.01 -18.86 -9.12
C SER A 337 17.12 -19.76 -8.24
N VAL A 338 16.64 -19.22 -7.11
CA VAL A 338 15.98 -19.99 -6.03
C VAL A 338 14.76 -19.28 -5.46
N ALA A 339 13.70 -20.06 -5.24
CA ALA A 339 12.65 -19.75 -4.28
C ALA A 339 12.76 -20.67 -3.05
N LEU A 340 12.63 -20.11 -1.85
CA LEU A 340 12.58 -20.84 -0.59
C LEU A 340 11.20 -20.62 0.06
N LEU A 341 10.49 -21.72 0.31
CA LEU A 341 9.17 -21.70 0.94
C LEU A 341 9.30 -21.70 2.48
N SER A 342 8.28 -21.21 3.18
CA SER A 342 8.25 -21.17 4.66
C SER A 342 8.23 -22.54 5.35
N ASP A 343 8.00 -23.62 4.60
CA ASP A 343 8.14 -25.01 5.03
C ASP A 343 9.58 -25.55 4.87
N GLY A 344 10.51 -24.71 4.41
CA GLY A 344 11.89 -25.07 4.09
C GLY A 344 12.09 -25.66 2.71
N GLN A 345 11.04 -25.88 1.90
CA GLN A 345 11.18 -26.41 0.56
C GLN A 345 11.92 -25.41 -0.36
N ARG A 346 13.09 -25.82 -0.84
CA ARG A 346 13.83 -25.13 -1.89
C ARG A 346 13.29 -25.53 -3.26
N ILE A 347 13.01 -24.54 -4.09
CA ILE A 347 12.59 -24.68 -5.50
C ILE A 347 13.60 -23.94 -6.36
N ASN A 348 14.21 -24.62 -7.33
CA ASN A 348 15.02 -23.96 -8.35
C ASN A 348 14.09 -23.25 -9.35
N ILE A 349 14.40 -22.01 -9.70
CA ILE A 349 13.60 -21.16 -10.59
C ILE A 349 14.52 -20.49 -11.62
N PRO A 350 14.04 -20.17 -12.84
CA PRO A 350 14.80 -19.30 -13.74
C PRO A 350 15.05 -17.91 -13.14
N VAL A 351 16.18 -17.28 -13.49
CA VAL A 351 16.37 -15.84 -13.28
C VAL A 351 15.27 -15.09 -14.02
N GLY A 352 14.64 -14.11 -13.37
CA GLY A 352 13.52 -13.37 -13.98
C GLY A 352 12.16 -14.03 -13.77
N THR A 353 12.02 -14.87 -12.73
CA THR A 353 10.73 -15.48 -12.36
C THR A 353 9.85 -14.48 -11.61
N HIS A 354 8.70 -14.14 -12.17
CA HIS A 354 7.65 -13.37 -11.48
C HIS A 354 6.75 -14.27 -10.62
N ASP A 355 5.88 -13.66 -9.83
CA ASP A 355 4.72 -14.30 -9.22
C ASP A 355 3.41 -13.85 -9.90
N LEU A 356 2.27 -14.36 -9.41
CA LEU A 356 0.96 -14.13 -10.03
C LEU A 356 0.45 -12.67 -9.97
N VAL A 357 1.03 -11.81 -9.13
CA VAL A 357 0.66 -10.38 -9.04
C VAL A 357 1.66 -9.53 -9.80
N SER A 358 2.94 -9.72 -9.53
CA SER A 358 4.03 -9.00 -10.20
C SER A 358 4.00 -9.18 -11.73
N VAL A 359 3.62 -10.35 -12.25
CA VAL A 359 3.47 -10.55 -13.70
C VAL A 359 2.38 -9.67 -14.33
N ILE A 360 1.27 -9.39 -13.63
CA ILE A 360 0.19 -8.52 -14.13
C ILE A 360 0.67 -7.07 -14.30
N TYR A 361 1.59 -6.62 -13.44
CA TYR A 361 2.21 -5.30 -13.57
C TYR A 361 3.38 -5.31 -14.58
N ALA A 362 4.17 -6.37 -14.65
CA ALA A 362 5.26 -6.51 -15.61
C ALA A 362 4.78 -6.60 -17.07
N LEU A 363 3.67 -7.29 -17.33
CA LEU A 363 3.02 -7.35 -18.65
C LEU A 363 2.78 -5.98 -19.28
N ARG A 364 2.61 -4.93 -18.45
CA ARG A 364 2.33 -3.57 -18.90
C ARG A 364 3.58 -2.88 -19.48
N SER A 365 4.81 -3.34 -19.21
CA SER A 365 6.02 -2.80 -19.86
C SER A 365 6.40 -3.55 -21.16
N PHE A 366 5.71 -4.64 -21.51
CA PHE A 366 6.11 -5.50 -22.62
C PHE A 366 5.69 -4.93 -24.00
N ASN A 367 6.38 -5.39 -25.04
CA ASN A 367 5.97 -5.15 -26.42
C ASN A 367 4.78 -6.07 -26.78
N LEU A 368 3.58 -5.52 -26.63
CA LEU A 368 2.29 -6.19 -26.90
C LEU A 368 1.73 -5.87 -28.30
N SER A 369 2.56 -5.52 -29.28
CA SER A 369 2.10 -5.37 -30.66
C SER A 369 1.50 -6.70 -31.18
N PRO A 370 0.39 -6.70 -31.94
CA PRO A 370 -0.21 -7.92 -32.48
C PRO A 370 0.79 -8.85 -33.18
N SER A 371 0.55 -10.16 -33.08
CA SER A 371 1.43 -11.25 -33.50
C SER A 371 2.76 -11.37 -32.74
N ARG A 372 3.08 -10.49 -31.75
CA ARG A 372 4.19 -10.74 -30.81
C ARG A 372 3.83 -11.83 -29.81
N ARG A 373 4.72 -12.82 -29.68
CA ARG A 373 4.75 -13.77 -28.56
C ARG A 373 5.92 -13.43 -27.64
N ASN A 374 5.62 -13.13 -26.38
CA ASN A 374 6.58 -13.00 -25.29
C ASN A 374 6.56 -14.28 -24.43
N ALA A 375 7.59 -14.51 -23.63
CA ALA A 375 7.65 -15.61 -22.67
C ALA A 375 8.36 -15.16 -21.40
N VAL A 376 7.81 -15.50 -20.23
CA VAL A 376 8.40 -15.20 -18.91
C VAL A 376 8.25 -16.39 -17.99
N SER A 377 9.09 -16.52 -16.97
CA SER A 377 8.84 -17.51 -15.93
C SER A 377 7.92 -16.95 -14.84
N ILE A 378 7.00 -17.77 -14.35
CA ILE A 378 6.15 -17.48 -13.19
C ILE A 378 6.25 -18.61 -12.16
N LEU A 379 6.29 -18.28 -10.88
CA LEU A 379 6.17 -19.26 -9.79
C LEU A 379 4.68 -19.47 -9.47
N ALA A 380 4.05 -20.37 -10.23
CA ALA A 380 2.63 -20.68 -10.11
C ALA A 380 2.38 -21.55 -8.86
N ILE A 381 2.10 -20.88 -7.72
CA ILE A 381 1.89 -21.47 -6.38
C ILE A 381 3.11 -22.23 -5.85
N ASN A 382 3.42 -23.41 -6.41
CA ASN A 382 4.49 -24.31 -5.94
C ASN A 382 5.38 -24.90 -7.05
N ARG A 383 5.28 -24.45 -8.30
CA ARG A 383 6.21 -24.83 -9.38
C ARG A 383 6.49 -23.66 -10.31
N PRO A 384 7.75 -23.46 -10.78
CA PRO A 384 8.02 -22.54 -11.87
C PRO A 384 7.34 -23.04 -13.15
N ARG A 385 6.89 -22.11 -13.97
CA ARG A 385 6.22 -22.33 -15.26
C ARG A 385 6.65 -21.28 -16.25
N THR A 386 6.70 -21.63 -17.52
CA THR A 386 6.83 -20.68 -18.62
C THR A 386 5.45 -20.16 -18.99
N LEU A 387 5.18 -18.89 -18.74
CA LEU A 387 3.99 -18.20 -19.22
C LEU A 387 4.28 -17.60 -20.61
N TYR A 388 3.63 -18.15 -21.63
CA TYR A 388 3.64 -17.60 -22.98
C TYR A 388 2.52 -16.58 -23.14
N ILE A 389 2.85 -15.43 -23.71
CA ILE A 389 1.97 -14.28 -23.85
C ILE A 389 1.90 -13.94 -25.34
N THR A 390 0.82 -14.36 -26.00
CA THR A 390 0.64 -14.17 -27.45
C THR A 390 -0.35 -13.05 -27.70
N SER A 391 0.11 -11.96 -28.30
CA SER A 391 -0.72 -10.80 -28.66
C SER A 391 -1.54 -11.14 -29.91
N LEU A 392 -2.85 -11.33 -29.76
CA LEU A 392 -3.71 -11.85 -30.84
C LEU A 392 -4.09 -10.75 -31.83
N GLY A 393 -4.66 -9.66 -31.34
CA GLY A 393 -5.22 -8.60 -32.17
C GLY A 393 -5.71 -7.41 -31.36
N ARG A 394 -6.15 -6.37 -32.07
CA ARG A 394 -6.77 -5.17 -31.52
C ARG A 394 -8.28 -5.26 -31.65
N GLU A 395 -9.00 -4.94 -30.59
CA GLU A 395 -10.46 -4.78 -30.62
C GLU A 395 -10.93 -3.66 -29.70
N THR A 396 -12.18 -3.24 -29.86
CA THR A 396 -12.82 -2.26 -28.97
C THR A 396 -13.78 -3.00 -28.05
N ILE A 397 -13.48 -3.05 -26.75
CA ILE A 397 -14.33 -3.70 -25.75
C ILE A 397 -15.22 -2.70 -25.03
N GLU A 398 -16.39 -3.16 -24.59
CA GLU A 398 -17.28 -2.40 -23.72
C GLU A 398 -17.13 -2.79 -22.26
N LEU A 399 -16.93 -1.76 -21.42
CA LEU A 399 -16.75 -1.82 -19.97
C LEU A 399 -17.37 -0.57 -19.34
N GLY A 400 -18.30 -0.74 -18.38
CA GLY A 400 -18.93 0.38 -17.67
C GLY A 400 -19.68 1.38 -18.58
N GLY A 401 -20.13 0.96 -19.77
CA GLY A 401 -20.73 1.83 -20.78
C GLY A 401 -19.72 2.62 -21.64
N GLN A 402 -18.42 2.42 -21.44
CA GLN A 402 -17.35 3.03 -22.25
C GLN A 402 -16.80 2.01 -23.27
N ARG A 403 -16.49 2.49 -24.47
CA ARG A 403 -15.82 1.74 -25.54
C ARG A 403 -14.32 2.02 -25.50
N ILE A 404 -13.50 1.00 -25.29
CA ILE A 404 -12.05 1.14 -25.06
C ILE A 404 -11.28 0.28 -26.06
N ALA A 405 -10.30 0.87 -26.76
CA ALA A 405 -9.36 0.13 -27.60
C ALA A 405 -8.39 -0.69 -26.75
N ALA A 406 -8.28 -1.98 -27.06
CA ALA A 406 -7.50 -2.94 -26.30
C ALA A 406 -6.79 -3.97 -27.20
N VAL A 407 -5.63 -4.44 -26.78
CA VAL A 407 -4.99 -5.64 -27.33
C VAL A 407 -5.47 -6.85 -26.54
N GLN A 408 -6.00 -7.87 -27.23
CA GLN A 408 -6.29 -9.17 -26.64
C GLN A 408 -5.02 -10.03 -26.59
N LEU A 409 -4.69 -10.55 -25.42
CA LEU A 409 -3.60 -11.50 -25.19
C LEU A 409 -4.16 -12.90 -24.93
N SER A 410 -3.52 -13.92 -25.50
CA SER A 410 -3.63 -15.31 -25.06
C SER A 410 -2.49 -15.66 -24.11
N LEU A 411 -2.84 -16.24 -22.96
CA LEU A 411 -1.90 -16.62 -21.91
C LEU A 411 -1.90 -18.14 -21.75
N THR A 412 -0.78 -18.81 -22.05
CA THR A 412 -0.67 -20.28 -21.99
C THR A 412 0.58 -20.72 -21.22
N THR A 413 0.56 -21.91 -20.62
CA THR A 413 1.70 -22.46 -19.86
C THR A 413 2.46 -23.53 -20.63
N ASP A 414 3.58 -23.99 -20.07
CA ASP A 414 4.32 -25.20 -20.48
C ASP A 414 3.73 -26.50 -19.90
N ASP A 415 2.44 -26.51 -19.54
CA ASP A 415 1.73 -27.73 -19.17
C ASP A 415 1.43 -28.65 -20.36
N ALA A 416 1.16 -29.93 -20.08
CA ALA A 416 0.64 -30.89 -21.05
C ALA A 416 -0.72 -30.49 -21.66
N GLN A 417 -1.39 -29.47 -21.11
CA GLN A 417 -2.56 -28.81 -21.69
C GLN A 417 -2.38 -27.27 -21.60
N PRO A 418 -1.58 -26.66 -22.50
CA PRO A 418 -1.11 -25.27 -22.38
C PRO A 418 -2.20 -24.20 -22.19
N ASP A 419 -3.36 -24.41 -22.82
CA ASP A 419 -4.50 -23.48 -22.83
C ASP A 419 -5.73 -24.06 -22.11
N ARG A 420 -5.54 -25.01 -21.17
CA ARG A 420 -6.64 -25.65 -20.42
C ARG A 420 -7.61 -24.67 -19.78
N LEU A 421 -7.07 -23.56 -19.29
CA LEU A 421 -7.82 -22.49 -18.62
C LEU A 421 -8.33 -21.41 -19.58
N GLY A 422 -8.08 -21.50 -20.89
CA GLY A 422 -8.56 -20.54 -21.88
C GLY A 422 -8.22 -19.09 -21.55
N LEU A 423 -7.06 -18.82 -20.92
CA LEU A 423 -6.79 -17.53 -20.31
C LEU A 423 -6.62 -16.45 -21.38
N ARG A 424 -7.49 -15.43 -21.33
CA ARG A 424 -7.39 -14.25 -22.20
C ARG A 424 -7.39 -12.99 -21.35
N LEU A 425 -6.55 -12.03 -21.72
CA LEU A 425 -6.36 -10.77 -20.99
C LEU A 425 -6.37 -9.61 -21.99
N TRP A 426 -7.18 -8.60 -21.73
CA TRP A 426 -7.27 -7.40 -22.56
C TRP A 426 -6.53 -6.26 -21.88
N ILE A 427 -5.59 -5.63 -22.60
CA ILE A 427 -4.77 -4.50 -22.13
C ILE A 427 -5.13 -3.26 -22.95
N SER A 428 -5.35 -2.10 -22.30
CA SER A 428 -5.61 -0.84 -23.03
C SER A 428 -4.45 -0.43 -23.94
N GLU A 429 -4.77 0.22 -25.06
CA GLU A 429 -3.75 0.75 -25.98
C GLU A 429 -3.16 2.12 -25.57
N ASP A 430 -3.69 2.73 -24.51
CA ASP A 430 -3.14 3.97 -23.95
C ASP A 430 -1.82 3.75 -23.20
N SER A 431 -1.15 4.84 -22.83
CA SER A 431 0.15 4.81 -22.12
C SER A 431 0.10 4.11 -20.75
N ARG A 432 -1.10 3.93 -20.17
CA ARG A 432 -1.32 3.29 -18.87
C ARG A 432 -1.35 1.78 -18.98
N ARG A 433 -1.70 1.24 -20.17
CA ARG A 433 -1.75 -0.21 -20.46
C ARG A 433 -2.47 -0.97 -19.35
N LEU A 434 -3.64 -0.47 -18.96
CA LEU A 434 -4.49 -1.04 -17.92
C LEU A 434 -4.93 -2.45 -18.34
N PRO A 435 -4.83 -3.46 -17.45
CA PRO A 435 -5.59 -4.69 -17.61
C PRO A 435 -7.08 -4.35 -17.45
N LEU A 436 -7.86 -4.58 -18.51
CA LEU A 436 -9.26 -4.14 -18.62
C LEU A 436 -10.26 -5.29 -18.36
N ARG A 437 -9.94 -6.48 -18.88
CA ARG A 437 -10.76 -7.69 -18.78
C ARG A 437 -9.86 -8.92 -18.71
N LEU A 438 -10.20 -9.88 -17.85
CA LEU A 438 -9.59 -11.21 -17.77
C LEU A 438 -10.69 -12.26 -17.93
N THR A 439 -10.47 -13.31 -18.73
CA THR A 439 -11.36 -14.47 -18.79
C THR A 439 -10.61 -15.78 -18.55
N ALA A 440 -11.28 -16.72 -17.89
CA ALA A 440 -10.78 -18.07 -17.64
C ALA A 440 -11.88 -19.12 -17.76
N THR A 441 -11.62 -20.24 -18.44
CA THR A 441 -12.49 -21.42 -18.43
C THR A 441 -12.30 -22.19 -17.12
N THR A 442 -13.37 -22.29 -16.33
CA THR A 442 -13.40 -23.06 -15.07
C THR A 442 -14.37 -24.25 -15.19
N PRO A 443 -14.32 -25.25 -14.29
CA PRO A 443 -15.32 -26.32 -14.23
C PRO A 443 -16.77 -25.83 -14.00
N LEU A 444 -16.95 -24.59 -13.54
CA LEU A 444 -18.26 -23.96 -13.33
C LEU A 444 -18.70 -23.07 -14.51
N GLY A 445 -17.95 -23.08 -15.62
CA GLY A 445 -18.14 -22.23 -16.79
C GLY A 445 -17.06 -21.16 -16.95
N VAL A 446 -17.25 -20.27 -17.93
CA VAL A 446 -16.31 -19.15 -18.19
C VAL A 446 -16.46 -18.09 -17.10
N LEU A 447 -15.38 -17.85 -16.37
CA LEU A 447 -15.22 -16.70 -15.49
C LEU A 447 -14.78 -15.48 -16.32
N ARG A 448 -15.37 -14.32 -16.05
CA ARG A 448 -15.00 -13.02 -16.64
C ARG A 448 -14.84 -11.97 -15.54
N ALA A 449 -13.64 -11.39 -15.40
CA ALA A 449 -13.38 -10.27 -14.49
C ALA A 449 -13.22 -8.98 -15.29
N ASP A 450 -14.11 -8.01 -15.07
CA ASP A 450 -14.21 -6.74 -15.80
C ASP A 450 -13.83 -5.57 -14.89
N LEU A 451 -12.93 -4.68 -15.34
CA LEU A 451 -12.51 -3.50 -14.58
C LEU A 451 -13.73 -2.61 -14.29
N ALA A 452 -14.07 -2.49 -13.00
CA ALA A 452 -15.33 -1.92 -12.53
C ALA A 452 -15.36 -0.38 -12.58
N VAL A 453 -14.20 0.26 -12.38
CA VAL A 453 -13.99 1.69 -12.53
C VAL A 453 -12.73 1.89 -13.35
N ILE A 454 -12.87 2.44 -14.55
CA ILE A 454 -11.74 2.89 -15.37
C ILE A 454 -11.24 4.20 -14.74
N PRO A 455 -9.98 4.30 -14.26
CA PRO A 455 -9.49 5.53 -13.64
C PRO A 455 -9.57 6.71 -14.62
N VAL A 456 -10.27 7.77 -14.25
CA VAL A 456 -10.49 8.92 -15.14
C VAL A 456 -9.37 9.95 -14.94
N SER A 457 -8.22 9.69 -15.57
CA SER A 457 -7.18 10.71 -15.73
C SER A 457 -7.66 11.75 -16.73
N ARG A 458 -7.76 13.03 -16.34
CA ARG A 458 -7.67 14.12 -17.33
C ARG A 458 -6.26 14.07 -17.94
N GLN A 459 -6.18 14.34 -19.25
CA GLN A 459 -4.92 14.43 -19.99
C GLN A 459 -4.14 15.68 -19.55
#